data_AF-A0A7S3V5R0-F1
#
_entry.id   AF-A0A7S3V5R0-F1
#
_cell.length_a   1.000
_cell.length_b   1.000
_cell.length_c   1.000
_cell.angle_alpha   90.00
_cell.angle_beta   90.00
_cell.angle_gamma   90.00
#
_symmetry.space_group_name_H-M   'P 1'
#
loop_
_entity.id
_entity.type
_entity.pdbx_description
1 polymer ?
#
loop_
_entity_poly.entity_id
_entity_poly.type
_entity_poly.pdbx_seq_one_letter_code
_entity_poly.pdbx_strand_id
1 'polypeptide(L)'
;MLFSGCIGYILKKSNRLSRRVTSKCTAIRKRRPGMISCFFSSSSQKIKLGAASATREIPNPTRTQLRAHYISNGLPFIGFGMMDQTVMIQAGNVIDCTIGVTFGLSTLSAAAVGGLISNVCGILFGGTLESAAKAAGLPSSNLTAAQRALPYVKINRLFSQALGVLLGCTLGLVNLFFIDHEKSSSLKLQQQTEDREFAFEVEASNEDIVDATVFTVRGPDNDGLLAGITASLTMRGCSIINIAVEQFPDGTIVDTFTVVDQKTRTALDDNELMDVSRELLDATTKDGPLFLRTQLGEIEDQNSTLKKRIEQLEEALMKRRVTLRSSQPVRADRNKDC
;
A
#
# COMPACT_ATOMS: atom_id res chain seq x y z
N MET A 1 -10.42 -10.35 27.27
CA MET A 1 -10.01 -9.05 27.86
C MET A 1 -8.64 -8.57 27.34
N LEU A 2 -8.35 -8.64 26.04
CA LEU A 2 -7.07 -8.13 25.48
C LEU A 2 -7.21 -7.26 24.21
N PHE A 3 -8.43 -7.05 23.71
CA PHE A 3 -8.67 -6.22 22.51
C PHE A 3 -9.12 -4.78 22.80
N SER A 4 -9.48 -4.45 24.05
CA SER A 4 -9.89 -3.09 24.41
C SER A 4 -8.72 -2.15 24.76
N GLY A 5 -7.51 -2.69 24.98
CA GLY A 5 -6.34 -1.92 25.42
C GLY A 5 -5.57 -1.22 24.28
N CYS A 6 -5.48 -1.84 23.10
CA CYS A 6 -4.68 -1.31 21.99
C CYS A 6 -5.32 -0.08 21.31
N ILE A 7 -6.65 -0.04 21.20
CA ILE A 7 -7.37 1.11 20.64
C ILE A 7 -7.24 2.36 21.54
N GLY A 8 -7.20 2.16 22.86
CA GLY A 8 -6.99 3.23 23.83
C GLY A 8 -5.60 3.88 23.76
N TYR A 9 -4.56 3.11 23.44
CA TYR A 9 -3.19 3.62 23.36
C TYR A 9 -2.95 4.46 22.10
N ILE A 10 -3.53 4.05 20.96
CA ILE A 10 -3.42 4.76 19.67
C ILE A 10 -4.18 6.09 19.71
N LEU A 11 -5.37 6.14 20.32
CA LEU A 11 -6.14 7.38 20.50
C LEU A 11 -5.47 8.39 21.45
N LYS A 12 -4.75 7.91 22.48
CA LYS A 12 -4.10 8.78 23.47
C LYS A 12 -2.81 9.41 22.94
N LYS A 13 -2.09 8.75 22.01
CA LYS A 13 -0.89 9.28 21.35
C LYS A 13 -1.25 10.31 20.26
N SER A 14 -2.34 10.09 19.51
CA SER A 14 -2.88 11.05 18.54
C SER A 14 -3.36 12.36 19.20
N ASN A 15 -4.00 12.28 20.38
CA ASN A 15 -4.47 13.47 21.11
C ASN A 15 -3.35 14.33 21.74
N ARG A 16 -2.17 13.76 22.03
CA ARG A 16 -1.01 14.54 22.53
C ARG A 16 -0.28 15.30 21.42
N LEU A 17 -0.26 14.76 20.20
CA LEU A 17 0.34 15.43 19.04
C LEU A 17 -0.56 16.55 18.52
N SER A 18 -1.89 16.35 18.53
CA SER A 18 -2.88 17.38 18.16
C SER A 18 -2.85 18.61 19.08
N ARG A 19 -2.57 18.44 20.39
CA ARG A 19 -2.47 19.55 21.35
C ARG A 19 -1.19 20.40 21.23
N ARG A 20 -0.07 19.84 20.75
CA ARG A 20 1.16 20.62 20.50
C ARG A 20 1.10 21.40 19.20
N VAL A 21 0.38 20.93 18.19
CA VAL A 21 0.18 21.66 16.92
C VAL A 21 -0.85 22.79 17.07
N THR A 22 -1.87 22.61 17.93
CA THR A 22 -2.86 23.67 18.20
C THR A 22 -2.33 24.81 19.07
N SER A 23 -1.41 24.56 20.01
CA SER A 23 -0.82 25.63 20.85
C SER A 23 0.04 26.64 20.09
N LYS A 24 0.72 26.22 19.01
CA LYS A 24 1.50 27.15 18.15
C LYS A 24 0.67 27.81 17.04
N CYS A 25 -0.55 27.33 16.77
CA CYS A 25 -1.44 27.95 15.78
C CYS A 25 -2.37 29.04 16.35
N THR A 26 -2.53 29.14 17.67
CA THR A 26 -3.40 30.17 18.29
C THR A 26 -2.77 31.56 18.35
N ALA A 27 -1.47 31.70 18.05
CA ALA A 27 -0.77 32.99 18.04
C ALA A 27 -0.70 33.67 16.66
N ILE A 28 -1.22 33.06 15.59
CA ILE A 28 -1.19 33.60 14.21
C ILE A 28 -2.60 33.59 13.60
N ARG A 29 -3.64 33.90 14.39
CA ARG A 29 -5.01 34.05 13.86
C ARG A 29 -5.58 35.42 14.17
N LYS A 30 -4.88 36.45 13.68
CA LYS A 30 -5.40 37.81 13.57
C LYS A 30 -4.89 38.46 12.29
N ARG A 31 -5.25 37.92 11.12
CA ARG A 31 -5.29 38.65 9.83
C ARG A 31 -5.89 37.77 8.72
N ARG A 32 -6.94 38.31 8.09
CA ARG A 32 -7.52 38.03 6.75
C ARG A 32 -8.23 36.68 6.53
N PRO A 33 -9.55 36.68 6.24
CA PRO A 33 -10.20 35.55 5.58
C PRO A 33 -9.99 35.70 4.06
N GLY A 34 -9.33 34.73 3.45
CA GLY A 34 -9.20 34.65 2.00
C GLY A 34 -8.22 33.56 1.61
N MET A 35 -8.72 32.33 1.43
CA MET A 35 -8.17 31.25 0.57
C MET A 35 -8.72 29.88 0.99
N ILE A 36 -10.02 29.64 0.74
CA ILE A 36 -10.56 28.31 0.40
C ILE A 36 -11.75 28.57 -0.54
N SER A 37 -11.47 28.93 -1.78
CA SER A 37 -12.49 29.22 -2.80
C SER A 37 -11.85 29.21 -4.20
N CYS A 38 -11.27 28.09 -4.61
CA CYS A 38 -10.80 27.92 -5.98
C CYS A 38 -11.20 26.54 -6.47
N PHE A 39 -12.48 26.35 -6.81
CA PHE A 39 -12.89 25.36 -7.83
C PHE A 39 -14.31 25.58 -8.39
N PHE A 40 -15.04 26.62 -7.97
CA PHE A 40 -16.31 27.02 -8.60
C PHE A 40 -16.15 28.38 -9.29
N SER A 41 -15.44 28.40 -10.42
CA SER A 41 -15.51 29.53 -11.34
C SER A 41 -16.75 29.36 -12.21
N SER A 42 -17.85 29.98 -11.78
CA SER A 42 -18.93 30.35 -12.70
C SER A 42 -19.29 31.81 -12.44
N SER A 43 -18.64 32.66 -13.23
CA SER A 43 -19.11 33.95 -13.72
C SER A 43 -20.01 34.79 -12.80
N SER A 44 -19.39 35.50 -11.85
CA SER A 44 -19.91 36.79 -11.39
C SER A 44 -19.55 37.85 -12.43
N GLN A 45 -20.40 38.03 -13.45
CA GLN A 45 -20.40 39.28 -14.22
C GLN A 45 -20.73 40.43 -13.26
N LYS A 46 -19.79 41.38 -13.14
CA LYS A 46 -20.01 42.66 -12.46
C LYS A 46 -21.22 43.37 -13.08
N ILE A 47 -22.30 43.50 -12.33
CA ILE A 47 -23.38 44.46 -12.63
C ILE A 47 -23.18 45.66 -11.70
N LYS A 48 -23.02 46.85 -12.29
CA LYS A 48 -22.98 48.14 -11.60
C LYS A 48 -24.24 48.26 -10.73
N LEU A 49 -24.04 48.53 -9.44
CA LEU A 49 -25.11 48.78 -8.48
C LEU A 49 -25.69 50.17 -8.72
N GLY A 50 -26.65 50.28 -9.64
CA GLY A 50 -27.56 51.40 -9.73
C GLY A 50 -28.75 51.13 -8.81
N ALA A 51 -28.84 51.91 -7.73
CA ALA A 51 -29.97 51.88 -6.82
C ALA A 51 -31.23 52.43 -7.52
N ALA A 52 -32.28 51.60 -7.65
CA ALA A 52 -33.67 52.04 -7.83
C ALA A 52 -34.66 50.90 -7.57
N SER A 53 -35.36 51.03 -6.44
CA SER A 53 -36.81 50.84 -6.23
C SER A 53 -37.56 49.66 -6.89
N ALA A 54 -38.10 48.78 -6.04
CA ALA A 54 -39.52 48.38 -5.95
C ALA A 54 -39.63 46.94 -5.42
N THR A 55 -40.34 46.78 -4.29
CA THR A 55 -40.76 45.47 -3.75
C THR A 55 -41.77 44.84 -4.72
N ARG A 56 -41.29 44.26 -5.82
CA ARG A 56 -42.07 43.34 -6.65
C ARG A 56 -42.02 41.98 -5.98
N GLU A 57 -43.16 41.51 -5.48
CA GLU A 57 -43.29 40.10 -5.08
C GLU A 57 -42.87 39.22 -6.26
N ILE A 58 -41.81 38.43 -6.06
CA ILE A 58 -41.24 37.58 -7.10
C ILE A 58 -42.18 36.38 -7.24
N PRO A 59 -42.85 36.18 -8.39
CA PRO A 59 -43.75 35.05 -8.56
C PRO A 59 -42.98 33.73 -8.44
N ASN A 60 -43.54 32.79 -7.68
CA ASN A 60 -42.92 31.49 -7.48
C ASN A 60 -42.84 30.73 -8.84
N PRO A 61 -41.68 30.12 -9.15
CA PRO A 61 -41.45 29.33 -10.34
C PRO A 61 -42.31 28.06 -10.32
N THR A 62 -42.80 27.70 -11.49
CA THR A 62 -43.60 26.49 -11.67
C THR A 62 -42.74 25.24 -11.47
N ARG A 63 -43.33 24.14 -10.97
CA ARG A 63 -42.62 22.85 -10.78
C ARG A 63 -41.95 22.34 -12.05
N THR A 64 -42.56 22.56 -13.22
CA THR A 64 -41.99 22.20 -14.53
C THR A 64 -40.73 22.99 -14.86
N GLN A 65 -40.71 24.30 -14.57
CA GLN A 65 -39.54 25.16 -14.74
C GLN A 65 -38.41 24.75 -13.79
N LEU A 66 -38.76 24.38 -12.55
CA LEU A 66 -37.79 23.92 -11.56
C LEU A 66 -37.17 22.56 -11.93
N ARG A 67 -37.96 21.62 -12.48
CA ARG A 67 -37.46 20.35 -13.01
C ARG A 67 -36.56 20.53 -14.24
N ALA A 68 -36.97 21.37 -15.18
CA ALA A 68 -36.14 21.74 -16.33
C ALA A 68 -34.81 22.36 -15.86
N HIS A 69 -34.87 23.27 -14.88
CA HIS A 69 -33.68 23.87 -14.27
C HIS A 69 -32.77 22.83 -13.60
N TYR A 70 -33.35 21.84 -12.92
CA TYR A 70 -32.61 20.77 -12.28
C TYR A 70 -31.85 19.93 -13.31
N ILE A 71 -32.54 19.46 -14.35
CA ILE A 71 -31.94 18.60 -15.39
C ILE A 71 -30.89 19.38 -16.19
N SER A 72 -31.18 20.63 -16.58
CA SER A 72 -30.27 21.45 -17.36
C SER A 72 -28.97 21.80 -16.63
N ASN A 73 -29.00 21.86 -15.29
CA ASN A 73 -27.83 22.11 -14.46
C ASN A 73 -27.13 20.84 -13.98
N GLY A 74 -27.83 19.71 -13.86
CA GLY A 74 -27.27 18.45 -13.39
C GLY A 74 -26.58 17.64 -14.48
N LEU A 75 -27.19 17.53 -15.68
CA LEU A 75 -26.68 16.66 -16.76
C LEU A 75 -25.23 16.99 -17.21
N PRO A 76 -24.85 18.28 -17.41
CA PRO A 76 -23.46 18.61 -17.75
C PRO A 76 -22.46 18.13 -16.69
N PHE A 77 -22.87 18.07 -15.41
CA PHE A 77 -22.00 17.63 -14.33
C PHE A 77 -21.82 16.12 -14.27
N ILE A 78 -22.73 15.33 -14.88
CA ILE A 78 -22.51 13.89 -15.10
C ILE A 78 -21.36 13.70 -16.10
N GLY A 79 -21.41 14.42 -17.24
CA GLY A 79 -20.33 14.39 -18.22
C GLY A 79 -19.00 14.88 -17.66
N PHE A 80 -19.03 15.94 -16.85
CA PHE A 80 -17.86 16.43 -16.12
C PHE A 80 -17.27 15.35 -15.20
N GLY A 81 -18.08 14.74 -14.33
CA GLY A 81 -17.61 13.71 -13.39
C GLY A 81 -17.07 12.46 -14.10
N MET A 82 -17.69 12.07 -15.21
CA MET A 82 -17.22 10.93 -16.02
C MET A 82 -15.86 11.23 -16.66
N MET A 83 -15.71 12.42 -17.27
CA MET A 83 -14.46 12.87 -17.87
C MET A 83 -13.36 13.01 -16.82
N ASP A 84 -13.65 13.64 -15.67
CA ASP A 84 -12.70 13.85 -14.58
C ASP A 84 -12.18 12.51 -14.05
N GLN A 85 -13.10 11.58 -13.76
CA GLN A 85 -12.72 10.27 -13.27
C GLN A 85 -11.91 9.47 -14.31
N THR A 86 -12.22 9.61 -15.60
CA THR A 86 -11.49 8.96 -16.70
C THR A 86 -10.07 9.49 -16.84
N VAL A 87 -9.91 10.82 -16.89
CA VAL A 87 -8.60 11.48 -17.05
C VAL A 87 -7.72 11.20 -15.84
N MET A 88 -8.27 11.30 -14.62
CA MET A 88 -7.53 10.98 -13.39
C MET A 88 -6.97 9.56 -13.43
N ILE A 89 -7.80 8.58 -13.79
CA ILE A 89 -7.45 7.16 -13.80
C ILE A 89 -6.42 6.85 -14.89
N GLN A 90 -6.65 7.32 -16.13
CA GLN A 90 -5.74 7.05 -17.25
C GLN A 90 -4.39 7.78 -17.09
N ALA A 91 -4.42 9.08 -16.78
CA ALA A 91 -3.19 9.84 -16.56
C ALA A 91 -2.44 9.30 -15.34
N GLY A 92 -3.15 8.96 -14.25
CA GLY A 92 -2.57 8.33 -13.07
C GLY A 92 -1.84 7.03 -13.42
N ASN A 93 -2.45 6.14 -14.19
CA ASN A 93 -1.83 4.88 -14.60
C ASN A 93 -0.58 5.08 -15.47
N VAL A 94 -0.64 6.03 -16.42
CA VAL A 94 0.52 6.36 -17.27
C VAL A 94 1.68 6.90 -16.42
N ILE A 95 1.39 7.80 -15.48
CA ILE A 95 2.40 8.35 -14.56
C ILE A 95 2.97 7.25 -13.67
N ASP A 96 2.12 6.36 -13.19
CA ASP A 96 2.52 5.28 -12.32
C ASP A 96 3.48 4.29 -13.02
N CYS A 97 3.17 3.93 -14.27
CA CYS A 97 4.02 3.06 -15.09
C CYS A 97 5.30 3.74 -15.61
N THR A 98 5.40 5.07 -15.52
CA THR A 98 6.56 5.81 -16.02
C THR A 98 7.34 6.43 -14.87
N ILE A 99 6.95 7.62 -14.44
CA ILE A 99 7.58 8.38 -13.35
C ILE A 99 7.54 7.58 -12.03
N GLY A 100 6.46 6.84 -11.79
CA GLY A 100 6.31 6.01 -10.59
C GLY A 100 7.34 4.88 -10.52
N VAL A 101 7.64 4.25 -11.66
CA VAL A 101 8.67 3.22 -11.80
C VAL A 101 10.06 3.87 -11.69
N THR A 102 10.36 4.87 -12.53
CA THR A 102 11.68 5.51 -12.58
C THR A 102 12.13 6.15 -11.26
N PHE A 103 11.21 6.76 -10.49
CA PHE A 103 11.54 7.44 -9.23
C PHE A 103 11.09 6.66 -7.98
N GLY A 104 10.61 5.42 -8.12
CA GLY A 104 10.16 4.60 -7.00
C GLY A 104 8.98 5.20 -6.21
N LEU A 105 8.06 5.91 -6.88
CA LEU A 105 6.92 6.56 -6.23
C LEU A 105 5.77 5.58 -6.01
N SER A 106 4.97 5.85 -4.98
CA SER A 106 3.76 5.08 -4.70
C SER A 106 2.69 5.27 -5.78
N THR A 107 1.91 4.22 -6.03
CA THR A 107 0.69 4.25 -6.87
C THR A 107 -0.28 5.35 -6.47
N LEU A 108 -0.39 5.63 -5.16
CA LEU A 108 -1.23 6.69 -4.62
C LEU A 108 -0.73 8.09 -5.04
N SER A 109 0.60 8.28 -5.12
CA SER A 109 1.20 9.53 -5.59
C SER A 109 0.87 9.79 -7.05
N ALA A 110 0.98 8.77 -7.90
CA ALA A 110 0.60 8.87 -9.31
C ALA A 110 -0.90 9.19 -9.48
N ALA A 111 -1.77 8.56 -8.68
CA ALA A 111 -3.20 8.89 -8.64
C ALA A 111 -3.46 10.35 -8.22
N ALA A 112 -2.72 10.87 -7.24
CA ALA A 112 -2.82 12.27 -6.83
C ALA A 112 -2.43 13.23 -7.97
N VAL A 113 -1.38 12.94 -8.72
CA VAL A 113 -0.98 13.73 -9.89
C VAL A 113 -2.01 13.61 -11.02
N GLY A 114 -2.56 12.41 -11.24
CA GLY A 114 -3.70 12.21 -12.15
C GLY A 114 -4.88 13.11 -11.79
N GLY A 115 -5.18 13.28 -10.50
CA GLY A 115 -6.21 14.20 -10.01
C GLY A 115 -5.88 15.67 -10.29
N LEU A 116 -4.60 16.07 -10.19
CA LEU A 116 -4.18 17.43 -10.56
C LEU A 116 -4.37 17.70 -12.06
N ILE A 117 -3.97 16.75 -12.91
CA ILE A 117 -4.15 16.87 -14.37
C ILE A 117 -5.63 16.93 -14.72
N SER A 118 -6.44 16.08 -14.08
CA SER A 118 -7.87 16.04 -14.29
C SER A 118 -8.56 17.36 -13.92
N ASN A 119 -8.18 17.96 -12.80
CA ASN A 119 -8.63 19.28 -12.40
C ASN A 119 -8.34 20.35 -13.47
N VAL A 120 -7.13 20.34 -14.04
CA VAL A 120 -6.76 21.26 -15.13
C VAL A 120 -7.63 21.03 -16.36
N CYS A 121 -7.80 19.77 -16.77
CA CYS A 121 -8.68 19.42 -17.89
C CYS A 121 -10.12 19.85 -17.61
N GLY A 122 -10.65 19.65 -16.40
CA GLY A 122 -12.00 20.04 -16.01
C GLY A 122 -12.25 21.55 -16.17
N ILE A 123 -11.26 22.39 -15.87
CA ILE A 123 -11.33 23.85 -16.11
C ILE A 123 -11.39 24.14 -17.61
N LEU A 124 -10.57 23.46 -18.41
CA LEU A 124 -10.49 23.65 -19.86
C LEU A 124 -11.77 23.20 -20.60
N PHE A 125 -12.36 22.07 -20.18
CA PHE A 125 -13.53 21.47 -20.83
C PHE A 125 -14.88 22.01 -20.32
N GLY A 126 -14.90 22.85 -19.27
CA GLY A 126 -16.15 23.36 -18.69
C GLY A 126 -17.07 24.07 -19.71
N GLY A 127 -16.50 24.86 -20.62
CA GLY A 127 -17.27 25.54 -21.69
C GLY A 127 -17.76 24.58 -22.79
N THR A 128 -17.01 23.52 -23.06
CA THR A 128 -17.36 22.49 -24.04
C THR A 128 -18.52 21.64 -23.55
N LEU A 129 -18.51 21.27 -22.26
CA LEU A 129 -19.61 20.53 -21.61
C LEU A 129 -20.92 21.32 -21.63
N GLU A 130 -20.88 22.63 -21.38
CA GLU A 130 -22.07 23.48 -21.48
C GLU A 130 -22.59 23.59 -22.91
N SER A 131 -21.70 23.62 -23.89
CA SER A 131 -22.05 23.67 -25.32
C SER A 131 -22.62 22.34 -25.82
N ALA A 132 -22.01 21.22 -25.42
CA ALA A 132 -22.49 19.87 -25.73
C ALA A 132 -23.86 19.61 -25.09
N ALA A 133 -24.07 20.07 -23.86
CA ALA A 133 -25.34 20.00 -23.16
C ALA A 133 -26.45 20.79 -23.88
N LYS A 134 -26.13 21.97 -24.42
CA LYS A 134 -27.07 22.74 -25.26
C LYS A 134 -27.33 22.04 -26.60
N ALA A 135 -26.30 21.46 -27.22
CA ALA A 135 -26.43 20.69 -28.46
C ALA A 135 -27.29 19.43 -28.28
N ALA A 136 -27.26 18.81 -27.09
CA ALA A 136 -28.08 17.66 -26.73
C ALA A 136 -29.58 17.99 -26.50
N GLY A 137 -30.00 19.25 -26.71
CA GLY A 137 -31.42 19.64 -26.65
C GLY A 137 -31.98 19.75 -25.23
N LEU A 138 -31.14 20.04 -24.23
CA LEU A 138 -31.58 20.18 -22.85
C LEU A 138 -32.67 21.26 -22.68
N PRO A 139 -33.66 21.04 -21.80
CA PRO A 139 -34.78 21.95 -21.62
C PRO A 139 -34.29 23.30 -21.06
N SER A 140 -34.69 24.39 -21.71
CA SER A 140 -34.42 25.75 -21.26
C SER A 140 -35.34 26.08 -20.07
N SER A 141 -34.75 26.34 -18.91
CA SER A 141 -35.53 26.48 -17.67
C SER A 141 -36.34 27.79 -17.58
N ASN A 142 -36.18 28.72 -18.54
CA ASN A 142 -36.91 29.99 -18.68
C ASN A 142 -37.21 30.73 -17.36
N LEU A 143 -36.31 30.62 -16.36
CA LEU A 143 -36.42 31.32 -15.08
C LEU A 143 -35.92 32.74 -15.23
N THR A 144 -36.63 33.71 -14.67
CA THR A 144 -36.17 35.10 -14.59
C THR A 144 -34.94 35.22 -13.68
N ALA A 145 -34.14 36.27 -13.87
CA ALA A 145 -32.95 36.51 -13.03
C ALA A 145 -33.29 36.62 -11.54
N ALA A 146 -34.42 37.26 -11.22
CA ALA A 146 -34.94 37.37 -9.86
C ALA A 146 -35.34 36.00 -9.27
N GLN A 147 -35.96 35.11 -10.06
CA GLN A 147 -36.31 33.76 -9.62
C GLN A 147 -35.09 32.86 -9.39
N ARG A 148 -34.03 32.98 -10.21
CA ARG A 148 -32.76 32.24 -9.98
C ARG A 148 -32.03 32.70 -8.72
N ALA A 149 -32.28 33.92 -8.26
CA ALA A 149 -31.67 34.45 -7.05
C ALA A 149 -32.27 33.85 -5.76
N LEU A 150 -33.46 33.24 -5.84
CA LEU A 150 -34.16 32.64 -4.71
C LEU A 150 -33.32 31.51 -4.07
N PRO A 151 -33.25 31.45 -2.72
CA PRO A 151 -32.36 30.53 -2.02
C PRO A 151 -32.66 29.05 -2.30
N TYR A 152 -33.95 28.66 -2.36
CA TYR A 152 -34.30 27.27 -2.66
C TYR A 152 -33.97 26.87 -4.10
N VAL A 153 -34.00 27.80 -5.06
CA VAL A 153 -33.58 27.54 -6.45
C VAL A 153 -32.07 27.32 -6.53
N LYS A 154 -31.30 28.09 -5.75
CA LYS A 154 -29.83 27.92 -5.63
C LYS A 154 -29.47 26.58 -4.98
N ILE A 155 -30.15 26.21 -3.89
CA ILE A 155 -29.94 24.91 -3.24
C ILE A 155 -30.29 23.77 -4.19
N ASN A 156 -31.42 23.87 -4.90
CA ASN A 156 -31.83 22.88 -5.89
C ASN A 156 -30.79 22.73 -7.02
N ARG A 157 -30.22 23.85 -7.50
CA ARG A 157 -29.12 23.83 -8.46
C ARG A 157 -27.90 23.12 -7.87
N LEU A 158 -27.45 23.51 -6.68
CA LEU A 158 -26.28 22.90 -6.04
C LEU A 158 -26.46 21.38 -5.86
N PHE A 159 -27.65 20.96 -5.43
CA PHE A 159 -27.99 19.55 -5.27
C PHE A 159 -27.99 18.81 -6.61
N SER A 160 -28.54 19.41 -7.68
CA SER A 160 -28.50 18.82 -9.02
C SER A 160 -27.07 18.62 -9.54
N GLN A 161 -26.18 19.58 -9.27
CA GLN A 161 -24.78 19.53 -9.68
C GLN A 161 -24.02 18.49 -8.87
N ALA A 162 -24.20 18.47 -7.54
CA ALA A 162 -23.58 17.49 -6.66
C ALA A 162 -23.99 16.05 -7.02
N LEU A 163 -25.28 15.82 -7.25
CA LEU A 163 -25.78 14.52 -7.71
C LEU A 163 -25.25 14.16 -9.09
N GLY A 164 -25.17 15.15 -9.99
CA GLY A 164 -24.58 14.97 -11.32
C GLY A 164 -23.12 14.50 -11.25
N VAL A 165 -22.28 15.20 -10.49
CA VAL A 165 -20.88 14.81 -10.28
C VAL A 165 -20.79 13.41 -9.68
N LEU A 166 -21.57 13.11 -8.65
CA LEU A 166 -21.55 11.80 -7.97
C LEU A 166 -21.88 10.66 -8.94
N LEU A 167 -22.92 10.81 -9.76
CA LEU A 167 -23.28 9.83 -10.79
C LEU A 167 -22.20 9.72 -11.87
N GLY A 168 -21.68 10.86 -12.33
CA GLY A 168 -20.61 10.91 -13.32
C GLY A 168 -19.33 10.19 -12.87
N CYS A 169 -18.86 10.48 -11.64
CA CYS A 169 -17.69 9.80 -11.07
C CYS A 169 -17.95 8.31 -10.90
N THR A 170 -19.14 7.90 -10.45
CA THR A 170 -19.48 6.47 -10.33
C THR A 170 -19.42 5.76 -11.68
N LEU A 171 -19.93 6.38 -12.75
CA LEU A 171 -19.83 5.84 -14.11
C LEU A 171 -18.38 5.81 -14.61
N GLY A 172 -17.59 6.84 -14.29
CA GLY A 172 -16.19 6.90 -14.69
C GLY A 172 -15.30 5.87 -13.99
N LEU A 173 -15.69 5.35 -12.82
CA LEU A 173 -14.99 4.23 -12.16
C LEU A 173 -15.03 2.94 -12.99
N VAL A 174 -15.93 2.82 -13.96
CA VAL A 174 -15.92 1.70 -14.92
C VAL A 174 -14.57 1.61 -15.66
N ASN A 175 -13.87 2.73 -15.88
CA ASN A 175 -12.52 2.72 -16.48
C ASN A 175 -11.50 1.93 -15.65
N LEU A 176 -11.72 1.76 -14.35
CA LEU A 176 -10.82 0.99 -13.50
C LEU A 176 -10.80 -0.50 -13.89
N PHE A 177 -11.90 -1.02 -14.46
CA PHE A 177 -11.94 -2.39 -14.98
C PHE A 177 -11.11 -2.59 -16.26
N PHE A 178 -10.79 -1.51 -16.97
CA PHE A 178 -10.00 -1.57 -18.21
C PHE A 178 -8.52 -1.31 -17.99
N ILE A 179 -8.10 -0.96 -16.76
CA ILE A 179 -6.69 -0.76 -16.44
C ILE A 179 -6.08 -2.04 -15.90
N ASP A 180 -4.97 -2.40 -16.51
CA ASP A 180 -4.11 -3.48 -16.06
C ASP A 180 -3.18 -2.99 -14.94
N HIS A 181 -3.59 -3.25 -13.69
CA HIS A 181 -2.80 -2.92 -12.50
C HIS A 181 -1.59 -3.86 -12.30
N GLU A 182 -1.59 -5.05 -12.92
CA GLU A 182 -0.47 -6.00 -12.78
C GLU A 182 0.78 -5.46 -13.49
N LYS A 183 0.60 -4.69 -14.56
CA LYS A 183 1.72 -4.09 -15.30
C LYS A 183 2.55 -3.12 -14.45
N SER A 184 1.92 -2.22 -13.69
CA SER A 184 2.67 -1.29 -12.83
C SER A 184 3.42 -2.03 -11.72
N SER A 185 2.77 -3.00 -11.08
CA SER A 185 3.37 -3.80 -10.01
C SER A 185 4.55 -4.63 -10.51
N SER A 186 4.41 -5.28 -11.67
CA SER A 186 5.47 -6.07 -12.28
C SER A 186 6.65 -5.20 -12.73
N LEU A 187 6.42 -4.02 -13.32
CA LEU A 187 7.50 -3.10 -13.69
C LEU A 187 8.26 -2.59 -12.46
N LYS A 188 7.55 -2.25 -11.38
CA LYS A 188 8.20 -1.84 -10.12
C LYS A 188 8.99 -2.99 -9.50
N LEU A 189 8.46 -4.21 -9.55
CA LEU A 189 9.16 -5.38 -9.05
C LEU A 189 10.40 -5.68 -9.90
N GLN A 190 10.32 -5.63 -11.23
CA GLN A 190 11.46 -5.82 -12.12
C GLN A 190 12.56 -4.81 -11.85
N GLN A 191 12.23 -3.51 -11.71
CA GLN A 191 13.24 -2.50 -11.40
C GLN A 191 13.83 -2.70 -10.00
N GLN A 192 13.03 -3.12 -9.02
CA GLN A 192 13.55 -3.48 -7.69
C GLN A 192 14.45 -4.71 -7.74
N THR A 193 14.15 -5.68 -8.59
CA THR A 193 14.99 -6.86 -8.79
C THR A 193 16.29 -6.48 -9.48
N GLU A 194 16.25 -5.68 -10.54
CA GLU A 194 17.45 -5.18 -11.24
C GLU A 194 18.33 -4.37 -10.28
N ASP A 195 17.78 -3.38 -9.57
CA ASP A 195 18.53 -2.57 -8.58
C ASP A 195 19.13 -3.43 -7.44
N ARG A 196 18.50 -4.56 -7.09
CA ARG A 196 19.01 -5.52 -6.10
C ARG A 196 20.06 -6.47 -6.69
N GLU A 197 19.91 -6.87 -7.94
CA GLU A 197 20.86 -7.74 -8.67
C GLU A 197 22.20 -7.03 -8.85
N PHE A 198 22.20 -5.70 -9.04
CA PHE A 198 23.42 -4.89 -9.04
C PHE A 198 24.05 -4.64 -7.65
N ALA A 199 23.38 -5.03 -6.56
CA ALA A 199 23.92 -4.84 -5.21
C ALA A 199 24.90 -5.94 -4.77
N PHE A 200 24.82 -7.12 -5.40
CA PHE A 200 25.65 -8.28 -5.09
C PHE A 200 26.45 -8.70 -6.32
N GLU A 201 27.74 -8.90 -6.15
CA GLU A 201 28.65 -9.41 -7.16
C GLU A 201 29.20 -10.76 -6.70
N VAL A 202 29.15 -11.77 -7.55
CA VAL A 202 29.69 -13.11 -7.28
C VAL A 202 30.78 -13.43 -8.28
N GLU A 203 31.98 -13.65 -7.78
CA GLU A 203 33.14 -14.11 -8.55
C GLU A 203 33.44 -15.56 -8.18
N ALA A 204 33.75 -16.39 -9.18
CA ALA A 204 34.14 -17.78 -9.00
C ALA A 204 35.49 -18.02 -9.65
N SER A 205 36.44 -18.57 -8.90
CA SER A 205 37.81 -18.85 -9.36
C SER A 205 38.24 -20.25 -8.97
N ASN A 206 38.75 -21.00 -9.94
CA ASN A 206 39.45 -22.27 -9.73
C ASN A 206 40.98 -22.09 -9.74
N GLU A 207 41.47 -20.87 -10.00
CA GLU A 207 42.91 -20.58 -10.09
C GLU A 207 43.51 -20.18 -8.74
N ASP A 208 42.70 -19.69 -7.82
CA ASP A 208 43.16 -19.12 -6.55
C ASP A 208 43.72 -20.19 -5.60
N ILE A 209 43.15 -21.40 -5.61
CA ILE A 209 43.53 -22.50 -4.72
C ILE A 209 43.54 -23.81 -5.49
N VAL A 210 44.64 -24.57 -5.37
CA VAL A 210 44.77 -25.90 -5.99
C VAL A 210 43.74 -26.87 -5.41
N ASP A 211 43.06 -27.60 -6.29
CA ASP A 211 42.03 -28.60 -5.97
C ASP A 211 40.79 -28.05 -5.22
N ALA A 212 40.54 -26.74 -5.25
CA ALA A 212 39.34 -26.12 -4.68
C ALA A 212 38.81 -24.96 -5.54
N THR A 213 37.52 -24.71 -5.42
CA THR A 213 36.85 -23.56 -6.03
C THR A 213 36.65 -22.47 -4.98
N VAL A 214 36.97 -21.23 -5.32
CA VAL A 214 36.76 -20.07 -4.47
C VAL A 214 35.60 -19.26 -5.03
N PHE A 215 34.56 -19.04 -4.20
CA PHE A 215 33.48 -18.12 -4.48
C PHE A 215 33.62 -16.89 -3.61
N THR A 216 33.68 -15.71 -4.23
CA THR A 216 33.74 -14.42 -3.54
C THR A 216 32.45 -13.68 -3.78
N VAL A 217 31.69 -13.43 -2.72
CA VAL A 217 30.41 -12.71 -2.76
C VAL A 217 30.59 -11.35 -2.13
N ARG A 218 30.43 -10.29 -2.92
CA ARG A 218 30.58 -8.90 -2.48
C ARG A 218 29.22 -8.21 -2.48
N GLY A 219 28.85 -7.58 -1.37
CA GLY A 219 27.61 -6.79 -1.32
C GLY A 219 27.32 -6.19 0.06
N PRO A 220 26.14 -5.58 0.25
CA PRO A 220 25.74 -5.00 1.53
C PRO A 220 25.46 -6.08 2.59
N ASP A 221 25.71 -5.73 3.86
CA ASP A 221 25.42 -6.60 5.00
C ASP A 221 23.92 -6.90 5.12
N ASN A 222 23.56 -8.18 4.96
CA ASN A 222 22.20 -8.67 5.05
C ASN A 222 22.13 -9.82 6.05
N ASP A 223 21.32 -9.67 7.10
CA ASP A 223 21.02 -10.76 8.04
C ASP A 223 20.62 -12.05 7.29
N GLY A 224 21.35 -13.14 7.55
CA GLY A 224 21.09 -14.46 6.97
C GLY A 224 21.75 -14.73 5.61
N LEU A 225 22.49 -13.77 5.03
CA LEU A 225 23.22 -13.93 3.76
C LEU A 225 24.14 -15.16 3.77
N LEU A 226 25.04 -15.23 4.75
CA LEU A 226 25.98 -16.34 4.89
C LEU A 226 25.27 -17.69 5.06
N ALA A 227 24.14 -17.73 5.77
CA ALA A 227 23.35 -18.94 5.94
C ALA A 227 22.67 -19.39 4.63
N GLY A 228 22.12 -18.45 3.86
CA GLY A 228 21.52 -18.71 2.55
C GLY A 228 22.53 -19.24 1.54
N ILE A 229 23.69 -18.57 1.44
CA ILE A 229 24.79 -18.98 0.55
C ILE A 229 25.29 -20.38 0.93
N THR A 230 25.59 -20.60 2.21
CA THR A 230 26.02 -21.90 2.75
C THR A 230 25.04 -23.03 2.43
N ALA A 231 23.73 -22.75 2.57
CA ALA A 231 22.69 -23.72 2.25
C ALA A 231 22.68 -24.05 0.75
N SER A 232 22.76 -23.06 -0.14
CA SER A 232 22.75 -23.30 -1.59
C SER A 232 23.95 -24.16 -2.03
N LEU A 233 25.15 -23.87 -1.53
CA LEU A 233 26.36 -24.65 -1.78
C LEU A 233 26.20 -26.09 -1.31
N THR A 234 25.67 -26.28 -0.11
CA THR A 234 25.45 -27.61 0.47
C THR A 234 24.42 -28.41 -0.32
N MET A 235 23.31 -27.79 -0.75
CA MET A 235 22.28 -28.45 -1.56
C MET A 235 22.81 -28.88 -2.94
N ARG A 236 23.77 -28.13 -3.49
CA ARG A 236 24.44 -28.47 -4.75
C ARG A 236 25.44 -29.61 -4.61
N GLY A 237 25.68 -30.09 -3.38
CA GLY A 237 26.68 -31.12 -3.10
C GLY A 237 28.10 -30.56 -3.05
N CYS A 238 28.26 -29.27 -2.74
CA CYS A 238 29.57 -28.71 -2.40
C CYS A 238 29.86 -28.91 -0.92
N SER A 239 31.09 -29.28 -0.58
CA SER A 239 31.62 -29.29 0.78
C SER A 239 32.42 -28.02 1.01
N ILE A 240 32.04 -27.24 2.02
CA ILE A 240 32.76 -26.01 2.38
C ILE A 240 33.97 -26.36 3.23
N ILE A 241 35.14 -25.88 2.82
CA ILE A 241 36.42 -26.08 3.53
C ILE A 241 36.69 -24.90 4.46
N ASN A 242 36.53 -23.69 3.93
CA ASN A 242 36.83 -22.46 4.66
C ASN A 242 35.84 -21.36 4.27
N ILE A 243 35.58 -20.46 5.22
CA ILE A 243 34.78 -19.25 5.02
C ILE A 243 35.59 -18.10 5.62
N ALA A 244 35.87 -17.09 4.80
CA ALA A 244 36.48 -15.84 5.24
C ALA A 244 35.49 -14.68 5.01
N VAL A 245 35.48 -13.72 5.94
CA VAL A 245 34.58 -12.57 5.89
C VAL A 245 35.42 -11.32 6.09
N GLU A 246 35.37 -10.40 5.14
CA GLU A 246 36.07 -9.12 5.18
C GLU A 246 35.06 -7.97 5.10
N GLN A 247 35.16 -7.02 6.03
CA GLN A 247 34.33 -5.82 6.02
C GLN A 247 35.15 -4.63 5.55
N PHE A 248 34.67 -3.95 4.52
CA PHE A 248 35.32 -2.77 3.97
C PHE A 248 34.79 -1.48 4.62
N PRO A 249 35.58 -0.40 4.66
CA PRO A 249 35.19 0.87 5.29
C PRO A 249 33.99 1.58 4.63
N ASP A 250 33.65 1.19 3.40
CA ASP A 250 32.48 1.64 2.65
C ASP A 250 31.17 0.96 3.12
N GLY A 251 31.25 -0.01 4.04
CA GLY A 251 30.12 -0.79 4.53
C GLY A 251 29.80 -2.03 3.69
N THR A 252 30.62 -2.33 2.69
CA THR A 252 30.50 -3.55 1.88
C THR A 252 31.11 -4.74 2.64
N ILE A 253 30.45 -5.89 2.60
CA ILE A 253 30.98 -7.16 3.09
C ILE A 253 31.40 -8.02 1.90
N VAL A 254 32.55 -8.66 2.05
CA VAL A 254 33.07 -9.66 1.12
C VAL A 254 33.14 -10.99 1.85
N ASP A 255 32.30 -11.92 1.44
CA ASP A 255 32.28 -13.29 1.94
C ASP A 255 32.99 -14.20 0.92
N THR A 256 34.09 -14.83 1.33
CA THR A 256 34.85 -15.76 0.51
C THR A 256 34.63 -17.19 1.00
N PHE A 257 34.16 -18.06 0.11
CA PHE A 257 33.89 -19.47 0.37
C PHE A 257 34.85 -20.33 -0.43
N THR A 258 35.64 -21.15 0.25
CA THR A 258 36.46 -22.19 -0.41
C THR A 258 35.71 -23.51 -0.34
N VAL A 259 35.41 -24.09 -1.50
CA VAL A 259 34.59 -25.29 -1.61
C VAL A 259 35.21 -26.35 -2.51
N VAL A 260 34.80 -27.60 -2.30
CA VAL A 260 35.11 -28.74 -3.17
C VAL A 260 33.85 -29.54 -3.46
N ASP A 261 33.81 -30.23 -4.59
CA ASP A 261 32.72 -31.19 -4.84
C ASP A 261 32.76 -32.32 -3.79
N GLN A 262 31.62 -32.61 -3.17
CA GLN A 262 31.48 -33.66 -2.18
C GLN A 262 31.81 -35.06 -2.71
N LYS A 263 31.61 -35.31 -4.02
CA LYS A 263 31.85 -36.61 -4.65
C LYS A 263 33.32 -36.80 -5.01
N THR A 264 33.91 -35.84 -5.73
CA THR A 264 35.27 -35.95 -6.26
C THR A 264 36.32 -35.44 -5.27
N ARG A 265 35.93 -34.58 -4.33
CA ARG A 265 36.81 -33.84 -3.40
C ARG A 265 37.85 -32.96 -4.11
N THR A 266 37.52 -32.51 -5.32
CA THR A 266 38.34 -31.57 -6.11
C THR A 266 37.55 -30.29 -6.37
N ALA A 267 38.17 -29.33 -7.07
CA ALA A 267 37.48 -28.16 -7.61
C ALA A 267 36.28 -28.57 -8.48
N LEU A 268 35.26 -27.70 -8.52
CA LEU A 268 34.12 -27.84 -9.41
C LEU A 268 34.56 -27.68 -10.86
N ASP A 269 33.83 -28.31 -11.78
CA ASP A 269 34.09 -28.15 -13.22
C ASP A 269 33.78 -26.72 -13.66
N ASP A 270 34.61 -26.16 -14.55
CA ASP A 270 34.49 -24.77 -15.01
C ASP A 270 33.12 -24.50 -15.68
N ASN A 271 32.53 -25.52 -16.30
CA ASN A 271 31.20 -25.41 -16.91
C ASN A 271 30.08 -25.27 -15.87
N GLU A 272 30.28 -25.72 -14.64
CA GLU A 272 29.29 -25.65 -13.55
C GLU A 272 29.39 -24.32 -12.77
N LEU A 273 30.53 -23.63 -12.83
CA LEU A 273 30.76 -22.39 -12.07
C LEU A 273 29.71 -21.33 -12.34
N MET A 274 29.33 -21.11 -13.60
CA MET A 274 28.34 -20.09 -13.96
C MET A 274 26.95 -20.40 -13.39
N ASP A 275 26.55 -21.67 -13.38
CA ASP A 275 25.25 -22.09 -12.84
C ASP A 275 25.22 -22.00 -11.32
N VAL A 276 26.31 -22.38 -10.65
CA VAL A 276 26.44 -22.23 -9.19
C VAL A 276 26.46 -20.76 -8.79
N SER A 277 27.22 -19.91 -9.51
CA SER A 277 27.24 -18.46 -9.22
C SER A 277 25.87 -17.80 -9.37
N ARG A 278 25.07 -18.20 -10.37
CA ARG A 278 23.68 -17.73 -10.50
C ARG A 278 22.82 -18.17 -9.31
N GLU A 279 22.97 -19.41 -8.86
CA GLU A 279 22.24 -19.94 -7.71
C GLU A 279 22.66 -19.25 -6.39
N LEU A 280 23.94 -18.87 -6.25
CA LEU A 280 24.44 -18.07 -5.13
C LEU A 280 23.83 -16.66 -5.13
N LEU A 281 23.78 -16.00 -6.29
CA LEU A 281 23.13 -14.69 -6.46
C LEU A 281 21.65 -14.75 -6.05
N ASP A 282 20.92 -15.78 -6.49
CA ASP A 282 19.53 -15.98 -6.06
C ASP A 282 19.39 -16.16 -4.54
N ALA A 283 20.34 -16.86 -3.90
CA ALA A 283 20.36 -17.08 -2.45
C ALA A 283 20.65 -15.80 -1.63
N THR A 284 21.22 -14.77 -2.24
CA THR A 284 21.43 -13.45 -1.60
C THR A 284 20.15 -12.63 -1.44
N THR A 285 19.05 -13.05 -2.06
CA THR A 285 17.77 -12.35 -1.98
C THR A 285 17.01 -12.68 -0.68
N LYS A 286 16.74 -11.65 0.15
CA LYS A 286 15.98 -11.77 1.43
C LYS A 286 14.56 -12.36 1.30
N ASP A 287 14.01 -12.41 0.09
CA ASP A 287 12.67 -12.93 -0.20
C ASP A 287 12.70 -14.17 -1.12
N GLY A 288 13.88 -14.75 -1.35
CA GLY A 288 14.06 -15.89 -2.23
C GLY A 288 13.31 -17.12 -1.73
N PRO A 289 12.82 -18.00 -2.64
CA PRO A 289 12.09 -19.20 -2.26
C PRO A 289 12.89 -20.11 -1.30
N LEU A 290 14.23 -20.05 -1.38
CA LEU A 290 15.13 -20.81 -0.51
C LEU A 290 15.19 -20.23 0.91
N PHE A 291 15.29 -18.91 1.08
CA PHE A 291 15.25 -18.24 2.39
C PHE A 291 13.92 -18.49 3.11
N LEU A 292 12.81 -18.39 2.37
CA LEU A 292 11.47 -18.68 2.90
C LEU A 292 11.34 -20.14 3.35
N ARG A 293 11.95 -21.09 2.62
CA ARG A 293 11.97 -22.51 3.01
C ARG A 293 12.79 -22.75 4.26
N THR A 294 13.95 -22.10 4.40
CA THR A 294 14.78 -22.18 5.61
C THR A 294 14.04 -21.63 6.82
N GLN A 295 13.39 -20.48 6.70
CA GLN A 295 12.58 -19.90 7.79
C GLN A 295 11.36 -20.77 8.14
N LEU A 296 10.69 -21.37 7.15
CA LEU A 296 9.59 -22.30 7.40
C LEU A 296 10.06 -23.52 8.21
N GLY A 297 11.20 -24.11 7.86
CA GLY A 297 11.79 -25.22 8.60
C GLY A 297 12.14 -24.84 10.05
N GLU A 298 12.74 -23.66 10.24
CA GLU A 298 13.10 -23.17 11.58
C GLU A 298 11.87 -22.93 12.47
N ILE A 299 10.81 -22.36 11.90
CA ILE A 299 9.53 -22.16 12.60
C ILE A 299 8.86 -23.51 12.92
N GLU A 300 8.91 -24.48 12.02
CA GLU A 300 8.37 -25.83 12.24
C GLU A 300 9.09 -26.55 13.39
N ASP A 301 10.41 -26.43 13.46
CA ASP A 301 11.22 -27.00 14.54
C ASP A 301 10.95 -26.32 15.90
N GLN A 302 10.78 -25.00 15.90
CA GLN A 302 10.35 -24.27 17.10
C GLN A 302 8.97 -24.74 17.57
N ASN A 303 8.03 -24.92 16.65
CA ASN A 303 6.69 -25.42 16.95
C ASN A 303 6.72 -26.86 17.49
N SER A 304 7.56 -27.73 16.94
CA SER A 304 7.70 -29.11 17.42
C SER A 304 8.28 -29.14 18.84
N THR A 305 9.25 -28.28 19.12
CA THR A 305 9.88 -28.13 20.43
C THR A 305 8.91 -27.58 21.48
N LEU A 306 8.12 -26.56 21.11
CA LEU A 306 7.11 -26.00 22.00
C LEU A 306 6.02 -27.02 22.34
N LYS A 307 5.56 -27.83 21.37
CA LYS A 307 4.60 -28.90 21.62
C LYS A 307 5.13 -29.91 22.65
N LYS A 308 6.38 -30.37 22.51
CA LYS A 308 7.01 -31.28 23.49
C LYS A 308 7.07 -30.67 24.89
N ARG A 309 7.38 -29.36 25.01
CA ARG A 309 7.40 -28.67 26.30
C ARG A 309 6.01 -28.57 26.93
N ILE A 310 4.97 -28.35 26.13
CA ILE A 310 3.58 -28.32 26.61
C ILE A 310 3.19 -29.69 27.16
N GLU A 311 3.47 -30.76 26.42
CA GLU A 311 3.16 -32.14 26.84
C GLU A 311 3.87 -32.51 28.15
N GLN A 312 5.15 -32.16 28.29
CA GLN A 312 5.91 -32.35 29.54
C GLN A 312 5.31 -31.57 30.73
N LEU A 313 4.83 -30.34 30.49
CA LEU A 313 4.18 -29.54 31.53
C LEU A 313 2.81 -30.12 31.92
N GLU A 314 2.04 -30.62 30.95
CA GLU A 314 0.76 -31.28 31.20
C GLU A 314 0.94 -32.56 32.03
N GLU A 315 1.94 -33.38 31.72
CA GLU A 315 2.27 -34.58 32.50
C GLU A 315 2.71 -34.23 33.93
N ALA A 316 3.55 -33.21 34.08
CA ALA A 316 3.97 -32.72 35.39
C ALA A 316 2.79 -32.17 36.22
N LEU A 317 1.82 -31.51 35.58
CA LEU A 317 0.60 -31.04 36.23
C LEU A 317 -0.34 -32.19 36.62
N MET A 318 -0.49 -33.21 35.77
CA MET A 318 -1.28 -34.42 36.07
C MET A 318 -0.73 -35.16 37.29
N LYS A 319 0.59 -35.34 37.35
CA LYS A 319 1.27 -35.97 38.49
C LYS A 319 1.08 -35.20 39.80
N ARG A 320 0.94 -33.87 39.75
CA ARG A 320 0.65 -33.02 40.93
C ARG A 320 -0.83 -32.99 41.32
N ARG A 321 -1.76 -33.12 40.36
CA ARG A 321 -3.21 -33.10 40.62
C ARG A 321 -3.79 -34.43 41.07
N VAL A 322 -3.12 -35.54 40.80
CA VAL A 322 -3.58 -36.88 41.22
C VAL A 322 -2.89 -37.27 42.53
N THR A 323 -3.57 -37.09 43.66
CA THR A 323 -3.17 -37.70 44.94
C THR A 323 -3.81 -39.09 45.05
N LEU A 324 -3.04 -40.15 44.76
CA LEU A 324 -3.48 -41.52 45.02
C LEU A 324 -3.50 -41.76 46.54
N ARG A 325 -4.69 -41.94 47.14
CA ARG A 325 -4.83 -42.51 48.49
C ARG A 325 -4.92 -44.02 48.36
N SER A 326 -3.87 -44.74 48.74
CA SER A 326 -3.97 -46.19 48.92
C SER A 326 -4.89 -46.49 50.10
N SER A 327 -5.89 -47.35 49.90
CA SER A 327 -6.73 -47.85 50.98
C SER A 327 -5.89 -48.63 51.99
N GLN A 328 -5.81 -48.17 53.24
CA GLN A 328 -5.39 -49.04 54.35
C GLN A 328 -6.44 -50.15 54.53
N PRO A 329 -6.05 -51.41 54.80
CA PRO A 329 -7.01 -52.47 55.06
C PRO A 329 -7.79 -52.16 56.35
N VAL A 330 -9.12 -52.13 56.24
CA VAL A 330 -10.03 -52.00 57.38
C VAL A 330 -9.80 -53.21 58.30
N ARG A 331 -9.26 -52.95 59.50
CA ARG A 331 -9.04 -53.95 60.55
C ARG A 331 -10.41 -54.37 61.07
N ALA A 332 -10.87 -55.57 60.69
CA ALA A 332 -12.08 -56.15 61.24
C ALA A 332 -11.88 -56.43 62.74
N ASP A 333 -12.61 -55.69 63.58
CA ASP A 333 -12.72 -55.99 65.01
C ASP A 333 -13.41 -57.34 65.18
N ARG A 334 -12.62 -58.34 65.58
CA ARG A 334 -13.14 -59.61 66.08
C ARG A 334 -13.60 -59.39 67.50
N ASN A 335 -14.93 -59.37 67.64
CA ASN A 335 -15.68 -59.53 68.87
C ASN A 335 -15.04 -60.62 69.75
N LYS A 336 -14.52 -60.22 70.92
CA LYS A 336 -14.32 -61.08 72.08
C LYS A 336 -15.13 -60.41 73.18
N ASP A 337 -16.23 -61.03 73.56
CA ASP A 337 -16.58 -61.21 74.97
C ASP A 337 -17.59 -62.36 75.09
N CYS A 338 -17.30 -63.20 76.09
CA CYS A 338 -18.18 -64.18 76.70
C CYS A 338 -19.30 -63.49 77.49
#